data_AF-A0A1M7UCW3-F1
#
_entry.id   AF-A0A1M7UCW3-F1
#
_cell.length_a   1.000
_cell.length_b   1.000
_cell.length_c   1.000
_cell.angle_alpha   90.00
_cell.angle_beta   90.00
_cell.angle_gamma   90.00
#
_symmetry.space_group_name_H-M   'P 1'
#
loop_
_entity.id
_entity.type
_entity.pdbx_description
1 polymer ?
#
loop_
_entity_poly.entity_id
_entity_poly.type
_entity_poly.pdbx_seq_one_letter_code
_entity_poly.pdbx_strand_id
1 'polypeptide(L)'
;MSHSALNKSLGTIVVVGTLTLSDLFRFPAHSQSLDRQQMCEAQANRAFQEFSTENKELTAKLGMTAKSHYNPKINRCLILTDNTYFDGRYLRNYINLWDALKLRNYASWFSQTETPEYSVELVTCELTRNLKDKITCTNREEFDGFISEYMEE
;
A
#
# COMPACT_ATOMS: atom_id res chain seq x y z
N MET A 1 18.31 -85.38 -6.17
CA MET A 1 18.33 -84.50 -7.36
C MET A 1 16.97 -83.85 -7.45
N SER A 2 16.90 -82.54 -7.12
CA SER A 2 16.48 -81.47 -8.06
C SER A 2 14.96 -81.41 -8.26
N HIS A 3 14.22 -80.31 -8.18
CA HIS A 3 14.37 -78.91 -7.77
C HIS A 3 12.94 -78.32 -7.93
N SER A 4 12.55 -77.36 -7.09
CA SER A 4 11.69 -76.19 -7.44
C SER A 4 10.23 -76.44 -7.94
N ALA A 5 9.21 -75.63 -7.69
CA ALA A 5 9.07 -74.29 -7.11
C ALA A 5 7.56 -73.94 -7.00
N LEU A 6 7.26 -73.09 -6.00
CA LEU A 6 6.34 -71.92 -6.00
C LEU A 6 4.94 -72.03 -6.70
N ASN A 7 3.81 -71.86 -5.99
CA ASN A 7 3.25 -70.68 -5.32
C ASN A 7 2.08 -70.06 -6.13
N LYS A 8 0.96 -69.79 -5.44
CA LYS A 8 -0.02 -68.68 -5.60
C LYS A 8 -1.46 -69.15 -5.41
N SER A 9 -2.05 -68.82 -4.26
CA SER A 9 -3.49 -68.54 -4.17
C SER A 9 -3.64 -67.11 -3.65
N LEU A 10 -4.41 -66.33 -4.38
CA LEU A 10 -4.51 -64.88 -4.32
C LEU A 10 -5.14 -64.41 -3.01
N GLY A 11 -4.52 -63.36 -2.45
CA GLY A 11 -4.94 -62.69 -1.24
C GLY A 11 -6.21 -61.85 -1.43
N THR A 12 -7.02 -61.88 -0.38
CA THR A 12 -8.15 -60.98 -0.14
C THR A 12 -7.64 -59.53 -0.08
N ILE A 13 -8.06 -58.68 -1.03
CA ILE A 13 -7.82 -57.24 -0.95
C ILE A 13 -8.85 -56.67 0.04
N VAL A 14 -8.42 -56.38 1.27
CA VAL A 14 -9.16 -55.49 2.17
C VAL A 14 -8.83 -54.08 1.72
N VAL A 15 -9.79 -53.39 1.10
CA VAL A 15 -9.70 -51.96 0.83
C VAL A 15 -9.91 -51.25 2.17
N VAL A 16 -8.82 -51.02 2.90
CA VAL A 16 -8.80 -50.07 4.01
C VAL A 16 -8.86 -48.69 3.37
N GLY A 17 -10.06 -48.12 3.33
CA GLY A 17 -10.25 -46.73 2.95
C GLY A 17 -9.51 -45.84 3.94
N THR A 18 -8.31 -45.40 3.56
CA THR A 18 -7.63 -44.31 4.25
C THR A 18 -8.41 -43.04 3.94
N LEU A 19 -9.29 -42.65 4.86
CA LEU A 19 -9.78 -41.28 4.97
C LEU A 19 -8.55 -40.40 5.22
N THR A 20 -7.95 -39.88 4.15
CA THR A 20 -7.01 -38.78 4.26
C THR A 20 -7.82 -37.57 4.71
N LEU A 21 -7.86 -37.35 6.03
CA LEU A 21 -8.24 -36.09 6.66
C LEU A 21 -7.20 -35.03 6.29
N SER A 22 -7.22 -34.61 5.03
CA SER A 22 -6.40 -33.51 4.52
C SER A 22 -7.29 -32.30 4.19
N ASP A 23 -8.19 -31.96 5.12
CA ASP A 23 -9.00 -30.74 5.10
C ASP A 23 -8.88 -29.98 6.43
N LEU A 24 -7.67 -29.92 7.00
CA LEU A 24 -7.36 -29.00 8.10
C LEU A 24 -6.85 -27.68 7.53
N PHE A 25 -7.80 -26.76 7.34
CA PHE A 25 -7.65 -25.31 7.35
C PHE A 25 -6.76 -24.67 6.27
N ARG A 26 -7.36 -24.46 5.09
CA ARG A 26 -6.84 -23.52 4.09
C ARG A 26 -7.44 -22.13 4.27
N PHE A 27 -7.23 -21.47 5.41
CA PHE A 27 -7.52 -20.03 5.55
C PHE A 27 -6.57 -19.37 6.55
N PRO A 28 -5.55 -18.62 6.08
CA PRO A 28 -5.16 -17.43 6.88
C PRO A 28 -4.71 -16.21 6.06
N ALA A 29 -4.62 -16.28 4.74
CA ALA A 29 -4.04 -15.16 3.97
C ALA A 29 -4.91 -13.89 4.02
N HIS A 30 -6.23 -14.06 3.90
CA HIS A 30 -7.17 -12.94 3.85
C HIS A 30 -7.47 -12.33 5.24
N SER A 31 -7.49 -13.15 6.30
CA SER A 31 -7.66 -12.63 7.66
C SER A 31 -6.40 -11.86 8.12
N GLN A 32 -5.21 -12.39 7.83
CA GLN A 32 -3.95 -11.71 8.15
C GLN A 32 -3.78 -10.39 7.39
N SER A 33 -4.26 -10.28 6.15
CA SER A 33 -4.24 -9.01 5.42
C SER A 33 -5.19 -7.97 6.02
N LEU A 34 -6.40 -8.38 6.43
CA LEU A 34 -7.37 -7.50 7.09
C LEU A 34 -6.87 -6.99 8.44
N ASP A 35 -6.27 -7.87 9.26
CA ASP A 35 -5.69 -7.48 10.55
C ASP A 35 -4.57 -6.44 10.37
N ARG A 36 -3.69 -6.63 9.35
CA ARG A 36 -2.62 -5.67 9.05
C ARG A 36 -3.16 -4.34 8.53
N GLN A 37 -4.20 -4.37 7.71
CA GLN A 37 -4.85 -3.15 7.23
C GLN A 37 -5.47 -2.36 8.38
N GLN A 38 -6.19 -3.01 9.29
CA GLN A 38 -6.76 -2.36 10.48
C GLN A 38 -5.67 -1.75 11.39
N MET A 39 -4.57 -2.48 11.61
CA MET A 39 -3.42 -1.94 12.33
C MET A 39 -2.81 -0.72 11.63
N CYS A 40 -2.70 -0.78 10.30
CA CYS A 40 -2.21 0.35 9.51
C CYS A 40 -3.13 1.55 9.63
N GLU A 41 -4.45 1.38 9.53
CA GLU A 41 -5.41 2.48 9.71
C GLU A 41 -5.24 3.17 11.06
N ALA A 42 -5.08 2.41 12.15
CA ALA A 42 -4.85 2.99 13.47
C ALA A 42 -3.53 3.79 13.53
N GLN A 43 -2.44 3.23 12.98
CA GLN A 43 -1.13 3.90 12.92
C GLN A 43 -1.16 5.17 12.07
N ALA A 44 -1.78 5.08 10.89
CA ALA A 44 -1.91 6.18 9.96
C ALA A 44 -2.76 7.32 10.52
N ASN A 45 -3.89 7.01 11.15
CA ASN A 45 -4.74 8.00 11.80
C ASN A 45 -3.97 8.75 12.89
N ARG A 46 -3.21 8.03 13.71
CA ARG A 46 -2.37 8.65 14.74
C ARG A 46 -1.30 9.56 14.12
N ALA A 47 -0.54 9.06 13.14
CA ALA A 47 0.51 9.84 12.48
C ALA A 47 -0.04 11.09 11.80
N PHE A 48 -1.20 10.99 11.15
CA PHE A 48 -1.88 12.12 10.53
C PHE A 48 -2.39 13.14 11.56
N GLN A 49 -2.90 12.70 12.71
CA GLN A 49 -3.29 13.58 13.82
C GLN A 49 -2.09 14.30 14.46
N GLU A 50 -0.94 13.63 14.58
CA GLU A 50 0.30 14.23 15.08
C GLU A 50 0.84 15.26 14.07
N PHE A 51 0.93 14.89 12.79
CA PHE A 51 1.30 15.79 11.69
C PHE A 51 0.40 17.04 11.63
N SER A 52 -0.90 16.84 11.77
CA SER A 52 -1.87 17.94 11.78
C SER A 52 -1.82 18.76 13.06
N THR A 53 -1.42 18.21 14.20
CA THR A 53 -1.27 18.99 15.44
C THR A 53 -0.12 19.98 15.35
N GLU A 54 1.00 19.55 14.76
CA GLU A 54 2.14 20.44 14.48
C GLU A 54 1.81 21.48 13.40
N ASN A 55 0.91 21.15 12.48
CA ASN A 55 0.47 22.02 11.38
C ASN A 55 -1.02 22.40 11.49
N LYS A 56 -1.50 22.67 12.72
CA LYS A 56 -2.94 22.75 13.04
C LYS A 56 -3.68 23.81 12.23
N GLU A 57 -3.08 24.98 12.05
CA GLU A 57 -3.64 26.02 11.19
C GLU A 57 -3.65 25.62 9.71
N LEU A 58 -2.61 24.95 9.23
CA LEU A 58 -2.52 24.48 7.84
C LEU A 58 -3.50 23.35 7.56
N THR A 59 -3.69 22.41 8.48
CA THR A 59 -4.59 21.28 8.23
C THR A 59 -6.05 21.71 8.34
N ALA A 60 -6.38 22.57 9.31
CA ALA A 60 -7.75 23.06 9.52
C ALA A 60 -8.20 24.06 8.45
N LYS A 61 -7.32 24.89 7.91
CA LYS A 61 -7.68 25.89 6.88
C LYS A 61 -7.82 25.28 5.48
N LEU A 62 -7.21 24.13 5.21
CA LEU A 62 -6.95 23.68 3.84
C LEU A 62 -7.72 22.41 3.43
N GLY A 63 -8.51 21.81 4.33
CA GLY A 63 -9.35 20.65 3.98
C GLY A 63 -8.55 19.43 3.55
N MET A 64 -7.36 19.23 4.13
CA MET A 64 -6.48 18.12 3.81
C MET A 64 -7.17 16.78 4.06
N THR A 65 -7.12 15.90 3.06
CA THR A 65 -7.61 14.53 3.15
C THR A 65 -6.44 13.57 3.32
N ALA A 66 -6.69 12.41 3.94
CA ALA A 66 -5.71 11.35 4.11
C ALA A 66 -6.35 9.99 3.84
N LYS A 67 -5.64 9.14 3.08
CA LYS A 67 -5.99 7.73 2.84
C LYS A 67 -4.84 6.85 3.28
N SER A 68 -5.12 5.88 4.15
CA SER A 68 -4.17 4.88 4.60
C SER A 68 -4.22 3.61 3.75
N HIS A 69 -3.09 2.92 3.63
CA HIS A 69 -3.01 1.63 2.96
C HIS A 69 -1.82 0.83 3.46
N TYR A 70 -2.05 -0.44 3.82
CA TYR A 70 -0.98 -1.37 4.10
C TYR A 70 -0.46 -2.00 2.81
N ASN A 71 0.77 -1.66 2.42
CA ASN A 71 1.43 -2.28 1.28
C ASN A 71 2.20 -3.54 1.73
N PRO A 72 1.78 -4.75 1.32
CA PRO A 72 2.44 -5.99 1.73
C PRO A 72 3.80 -6.19 1.04
N LYS A 73 4.01 -5.66 -0.17
CA LYS A 73 5.23 -5.84 -0.97
C LYS A 73 6.45 -5.24 -0.26
N ILE A 74 6.26 -4.08 0.38
CA ILE A 74 7.30 -3.41 1.17
C ILE A 74 7.09 -3.52 2.68
N ASN A 75 6.00 -4.18 3.11
CA ASN A 75 5.59 -4.33 4.49
C ASN A 75 5.56 -2.99 5.24
N ARG A 76 4.80 -2.03 4.72
CA ARG A 76 4.67 -0.68 5.29
C ARG A 76 3.22 -0.21 5.32
N CYS A 77 2.93 0.61 6.33
CA CYS A 77 1.71 1.40 6.38
C CYS A 77 1.99 2.76 5.72
N LEU A 78 1.26 3.06 4.67
CA LEU A 78 1.43 4.27 3.87
C LEU A 78 0.24 5.21 4.08
N ILE A 79 0.52 6.50 3.93
CA ILE A 79 -0.46 7.58 3.99
C ILE A 79 -0.32 8.40 2.73
N LEU A 80 -1.40 8.51 1.98
CA LEU A 80 -1.55 9.44 0.87
C LEU A 80 -2.35 10.65 1.37
N THR A 81 -1.73 11.82 1.39
CA THR A 81 -2.41 13.08 1.71
C THR A 81 -2.65 13.89 0.44
N ASP A 82 -3.81 14.54 0.35
CA ASP A 82 -4.15 15.48 -0.72
C ASP A 82 -4.71 16.75 -0.08
N ASN A 83 -4.14 17.89 -0.46
CA ASN A 83 -4.47 19.19 0.08
C ASN A 83 -4.57 20.21 -1.05
N THR A 84 -5.72 20.87 -1.18
CA THR A 84 -5.92 21.93 -2.17
C THR A 84 -6.43 23.18 -1.47
N TYR A 85 -5.76 24.30 -1.68
CA TYR A 85 -6.15 25.56 -1.06
C TYR A 85 -5.80 26.79 -1.87
N PHE A 86 -6.53 27.87 -1.64
CA PHE A 86 -6.26 29.17 -2.21
C PHE A 86 -5.48 30.03 -1.21
N ASP A 87 -4.35 30.60 -1.65
CA ASP A 87 -3.49 31.45 -0.79
C ASP A 87 -3.71 32.96 -0.97
N GLY A 88 -4.68 33.35 -1.80
CA GLY A 88 -4.95 34.74 -2.17
C GLY A 88 -4.54 35.08 -3.61
N ARG A 89 -3.64 34.28 -4.23
CA ARG A 89 -3.22 34.46 -5.63
C ARG A 89 -3.30 33.16 -6.42
N TYR A 90 -2.83 32.07 -5.82
CA TYR A 90 -2.75 30.76 -6.46
C TYR A 90 -3.69 29.76 -5.80
N LEU A 91 -4.29 28.91 -6.62
CA LEU A 91 -4.84 27.64 -6.16
C LEU A 91 -3.70 26.62 -6.11
N ARG A 92 -3.27 26.25 -4.90
CA ARG A 92 -2.18 25.31 -4.66
C ARG A 92 -2.74 23.92 -4.39
N ASN A 93 -2.11 22.90 -4.98
CA ASN A 93 -2.39 21.50 -4.72
C ASN A 93 -1.11 20.78 -4.28
N TYR A 94 -1.16 20.12 -3.13
CA TYR A 94 -0.07 19.33 -2.56
C TYR A 94 -0.55 17.91 -2.33
N ILE A 95 0.18 16.93 -2.86
CA ILE A 95 -0.12 15.51 -2.66
C ILE A 95 1.17 14.80 -2.22
N ASN A 96 1.09 14.03 -1.14
CA ASN A 96 2.27 13.31 -0.63
C ASN A 96 1.94 11.86 -0.30
N LEU A 97 2.86 10.96 -0.61
CA LEU A 97 2.84 9.57 -0.15
C LEU A 97 3.99 9.33 0.81
N TRP A 98 3.70 8.92 2.03
CA TRP A 98 4.71 8.75 3.07
C TRP A 98 4.38 7.58 4.01
N ASP A 99 5.39 7.10 4.73
CA ASP A 99 5.26 5.99 5.69
C ASP A 99 4.72 6.52 7.03
N ALA A 100 3.69 5.87 7.57
CA ALA A 100 3.05 6.29 8.81
C ALA A 100 3.98 6.22 10.05
N LEU A 101 4.98 5.34 10.02
CA LEU A 101 5.86 5.06 11.16
C LEU A 101 7.27 5.60 10.95
N LYS A 102 7.73 5.69 9.70
CA LYS A 102 9.02 6.26 9.34
C LYS A 102 8.74 7.54 8.59
N LEU A 103 9.40 8.65 8.93
CA LEU A 103 9.30 9.93 8.20
C LEU A 103 9.93 9.87 6.78
N ARG A 104 9.71 8.78 6.06
CA ARG A 104 10.13 8.57 4.68
C ARG A 104 8.97 8.99 3.78
N ASN A 105 9.25 9.97 2.93
CA ASN A 105 8.38 10.36 1.82
C ASN A 105 8.79 9.58 0.56
N TYR A 106 7.81 8.99 -0.12
CA TYR A 106 7.95 8.25 -1.37
C TYR A 106 7.58 9.07 -2.58
N ALA A 107 6.63 10.00 -2.46
CA ALA A 107 6.21 10.83 -3.56
C ALA A 107 5.71 12.19 -3.07
N SER A 108 6.11 13.26 -3.75
CA SER A 108 5.65 14.62 -3.48
C SER A 108 5.23 15.29 -4.79
N TRP A 109 3.99 15.77 -4.84
CA TRP A 109 3.46 16.60 -5.92
C TRP A 109 3.11 17.97 -5.35
N PHE A 110 3.47 19.00 -6.10
CA PHE A 110 3.04 20.37 -5.84
C PHE A 110 2.81 21.10 -7.15
N SER A 111 1.56 21.51 -7.37
CA SER A 111 1.19 22.38 -8.48
C SER A 111 0.51 23.65 -7.98
N GLN A 112 0.63 24.72 -8.73
CA GLN A 112 -0.05 25.99 -8.48
C GLN A 112 -0.77 26.43 -9.75
N THR A 113 -2.00 26.91 -9.60
CA THR A 113 -2.77 27.50 -10.70
C THR A 113 -2.94 28.98 -10.43
N GLU A 114 -2.47 29.83 -11.33
CA GLU A 114 -2.70 31.28 -11.21
C GLU A 114 -4.15 31.63 -11.57
N THR A 115 -4.79 32.44 -10.75
CA THR A 115 -6.13 32.96 -11.05
C THR A 115 -6.02 34.45 -11.39
N PRO A 116 -6.71 34.95 -12.44
CA PRO A 116 -7.74 34.30 -13.26
C PRO A 116 -7.22 33.65 -14.56
N GLU A 117 -5.91 33.56 -14.76
CA GLU A 117 -5.33 33.08 -16.02
C GLU A 117 -5.50 31.56 -16.22
N TYR A 118 -5.78 30.82 -15.15
CA TYR A 118 -5.95 29.37 -15.08
C TYR A 118 -4.75 28.58 -15.64
N SER A 119 -3.57 29.19 -15.65
CA SER A 119 -2.32 28.54 -16.01
C SER A 119 -1.88 27.62 -14.86
N VAL A 120 -1.74 26.33 -15.16
CA VAL A 120 -1.24 25.34 -14.19
C VAL A 120 0.27 25.21 -14.33
N GLU A 121 0.98 25.50 -13.24
CA GLU A 121 2.42 25.30 -13.13
C GLU A 121 2.71 24.13 -12.18
N LEU A 122 3.52 23.19 -12.65
CA LEU A 122 4.08 22.13 -11.82
C LEU A 122 5.34 22.66 -11.13
N VAL A 123 5.26 22.84 -9.82
CA VAL A 123 6.37 23.37 -9.01
C VAL A 123 7.27 22.25 -8.51
N THR A 124 6.70 21.11 -8.11
CA THR A 124 7.46 19.96 -7.64
C THR A 124 6.79 18.66 -8.01
N CYS A 125 7.57 17.68 -8.46
CA CYS A 125 7.12 16.33 -8.75
C CYS A 125 8.29 15.39 -8.48
N GLU A 126 8.29 14.73 -7.33
CA GLU A 126 9.42 13.96 -6.84
C GLU A 126 8.98 12.56 -6.47
N LEU A 127 9.68 11.56 -6.98
CA LEU A 127 9.41 10.13 -6.77
C LEU A 127 10.66 9.48 -6.17
N THR A 128 10.52 8.79 -5.05
CA THR A 128 11.64 8.22 -4.27
C THR A 128 11.43 6.72 -4.03
N ARG A 129 11.81 5.90 -5.03
CA ARG A 129 11.73 4.42 -4.93
C ARG A 129 12.60 3.89 -3.80
N ASN A 130 13.81 4.41 -3.70
CA ASN A 130 14.86 4.02 -2.75
C ASN A 130 15.39 5.29 -2.07
N LEU A 131 15.96 5.18 -0.86
CA LEU A 131 16.53 6.35 -0.14
C LEU A 131 17.62 7.10 -0.92
N LYS A 132 18.19 6.48 -1.97
CA LYS A 132 19.28 7.04 -2.77
C LYS A 132 18.83 7.53 -4.16
N ASP A 133 17.65 7.10 -4.62
CA ASP A 133 17.20 7.31 -6.00
C ASP A 133 15.93 8.14 -5.98
N LYS A 134 16.10 9.43 -6.29
CA LYS A 134 15.03 10.41 -6.44
C LYS A 134 14.91 10.77 -7.91
N ILE A 135 13.71 10.62 -8.45
CA ILE A 135 13.37 10.92 -9.84
C ILE A 135 12.41 12.11 -9.84
N THR A 136 12.63 13.06 -10.75
CA THR A 136 11.68 14.14 -10.99
C THR A 136 10.70 13.70 -12.08
N CYS A 137 9.41 13.72 -11.78
CA CYS A 137 8.37 13.51 -12.78
C CYS A 137 7.96 14.82 -13.46
N THR A 138 7.30 14.72 -14.61
CA THR A 138 6.98 15.90 -15.44
C THR A 138 5.48 16.19 -15.53
N ASN A 139 4.65 15.22 -15.18
CA ASN A 139 3.21 15.30 -15.34
C ASN A 139 2.49 14.45 -14.29
N ARG A 140 1.17 14.63 -14.22
CA ARG A 140 0.32 13.99 -13.23
C ARG A 140 0.19 12.48 -13.44
N GLU A 141 0.24 12.02 -14.69
CA GLU A 141 0.09 10.61 -15.04
C GLU A 141 1.29 9.78 -14.52
N GLU A 142 2.51 10.29 -14.66
CA GLU A 142 3.71 9.68 -14.08
C GLU A 142 3.63 9.58 -12.55
N PHE A 143 3.14 10.64 -11.91
CA PHE A 143 2.96 10.68 -10.46
C PHE A 143 1.91 9.65 -10.00
N ASP A 144 0.72 9.66 -10.60
CA ASP A 144 -0.37 8.75 -10.23
C ASP A 144 -0.01 7.29 -10.53
N GLY A 145 0.69 7.02 -11.63
CA GLY A 145 1.22 5.69 -11.94
C GLY A 145 2.23 5.21 -10.90
N PHE A 146 3.09 6.09 -10.39
CA PHE A 146 3.96 5.75 -9.28
C PHE A 146 3.17 5.45 -8.00
N ILE A 147 2.18 6.27 -7.65
CA ILE A 147 1.34 6.06 -6.46
C ILE A 147 0.64 4.70 -6.51
N SER A 148 0.15 4.28 -7.68
CA SER A 148 -0.57 3.01 -7.82
C SER A 148 0.30 1.80 -7.44
N GLU A 149 1.60 1.81 -7.77
CA GLU A 149 2.54 0.74 -7.36
C GLU A 149 2.56 0.51 -5.84
N TYR A 150 2.24 1.55 -5.06
CA TYR A 150 2.27 1.55 -3.61
C TYR A 150 0.89 1.41 -2.95
N MET A 151 -0.20 1.78 -3.63
CA MET A 151 -1.54 1.89 -3.04
C MET A 151 -2.55 0.87 -3.60
N GLU A 152 -2.12 -0.04 -4.48
CA GLU A 152 -2.89 -1.18 -4.98
C GLU A 152 -3.00 -2.32 -3.92
N GLU A 153 -4.15 -2.99 -3.90
CA GLU A 153 -4.46 -4.13 -3.00
C GLU A 153 -3.65 -5.41 -3.29
#